data_AF-A0A7C6ZLZ3-F1
#
_entry.id   AF-A0A7C6ZLZ3-F1
#
_cell.length_a   1.000
_cell.length_b   1.000
_cell.length_c   1.000
_cell.angle_alpha   90.00
_cell.angle_beta   90.00
_cell.angle_gamma   90.00
#
_symmetry.space_group_name_H-M   'P 1'
#
loop_
_entity.id
_entity.type
_entity.pdbx_description
1 polymer ?
#
loop_
_entity_poly.entity_id
_entity_poly.type
_entity_poly.pdbx_seq_one_letter_code
_entity_poly.pdbx_strand_id
1 'polypeptide(L)' 'MIETLRRIAPDMTKCIHCGVCTGTCSSGALTLRRPEMTLKFRPEKCLGCELCIQVCPVRAIRVN' A
#
# COMPACT_ATOMS: atom_id res chain seq x y z
N MET A 1 -19.84 -13.40 -10.60
CA MET A 1 -18.42 -13.64 -10.28
C MET A 1 -17.74 -12.29 -10.06
N ILE A 2 -17.73 -11.80 -8.83
CA ILE A 2 -16.75 -10.79 -8.40
C ILE A 2 -16.47 -11.15 -6.96
N GLU A 3 -15.44 -11.98 -6.80
CA GLU A 3 -14.95 -12.46 -5.52
C GLU A 3 -14.64 -11.27 -4.60
N THR A 4 -14.95 -11.49 -3.34
CA THR A 4 -14.68 -10.69 -2.15
C THR A 4 -13.24 -10.14 -2.15
N LEU A 5 -13.01 -9.00 -2.81
CA LEU A 5 -11.69 -8.41 -2.95
C LEU A 5 -11.21 -7.96 -1.55
N ARG A 6 -10.20 -8.64 -0.99
CA ARG A 6 -9.55 -8.22 0.27
C ARG A 6 -9.01 -6.80 0.10
N ARG A 7 -9.55 -5.84 0.85
CA ARG A 7 -9.26 -4.43 0.62
C ARG A 7 -8.06 -4.01 1.46
N ILE A 8 -6.94 -3.74 0.80
CA ILE A 8 -5.80 -3.09 1.47
C ILE A 8 -6.14 -1.63 1.75
N ALA A 9 -5.92 -1.19 2.98
CA ALA A 9 -6.12 0.19 3.42
C ALA A 9 -4.88 0.69 4.19
N PRO A 10 -4.06 1.59 3.59
CA PRO A 10 -2.99 2.28 4.32
C PRO A 10 -3.55 3.40 5.20
N ASP A 11 -3.11 3.41 6.45
CA ASP A 11 -3.35 4.46 7.43
C ASP A 11 -2.35 5.59 7.24
N MET A 12 -2.79 6.66 6.58
CA MET A 12 -1.94 7.79 6.26
C MET A 12 -1.55 8.63 7.49
N THR A 13 -2.21 8.42 8.64
CA THR A 13 -1.81 9.07 9.90
C THR A 13 -0.60 8.39 10.54
N LYS A 14 -0.41 7.08 10.29
CA LYS A 14 0.74 6.30 10.75
C LYS A 14 1.85 6.20 9.69
N CYS A 15 1.52 6.39 8.43
CA CYS A 15 2.45 6.29 7.33
C CYS A 15 3.52 7.39 7.42
N ILE A 16 4.79 7.00 7.54
CA ILE A 16 5.94 7.91 7.53
C ILE A 16 6.53 8.13 6.12
N HIS A 17 5.82 7.72 5.07
CA HIS A 17 6.24 7.81 3.67
C HIS A 17 7.63 7.22 3.33
N CYS A 18 8.10 6.22 4.08
CA CYS A 18 9.40 5.59 3.85
C CYS A 18 9.54 4.87 2.49
N GLY A 19 8.42 4.56 1.83
CA GLY A 19 8.41 3.97 0.49
C GLY A 19 8.73 2.47 0.43
N VAL A 20 9.06 1.79 1.53
CA VAL A 20 9.41 0.36 1.53
C VAL A 20 8.33 -0.52 0.86
N CYS A 21 7.06 -0.20 1.09
CA CYS A 21 5.93 -0.93 0.53
C CYS A 21 5.81 -0.80 -1.01
N THR A 22 6.43 0.22 -1.63
CA THR A 22 6.41 0.37 -3.09
C THR A 22 7.30 -0.65 -3.77
N GLY A 23 8.39 -1.08 -3.11
CA GLY A 23 9.32 -2.09 -3.64
C GLY A 23 8.71 -3.49 -3.73
N THR A 24 7.77 -3.83 -2.85
CA THR A 24 7.04 -5.10 -2.91
C THR A 24 5.75 -5.04 -3.75
N CYS A 25 5.26 -3.83 -4.05
CA CYS A 25 4.00 -3.65 -4.77
C CYS A 25 4.19 -3.79 -6.28
N SER A 26 4.23 -5.03 -6.77
CA SER A 26 4.38 -5.36 -8.19
C SER A 26 3.28 -4.78 -9.08
N SER A 27 2.08 -4.57 -8.55
CA SER A 27 0.96 -3.98 -9.30
C SER A 27 1.05 -2.46 -9.45
N GLY A 28 1.97 -1.80 -8.75
CA GLY A 28 2.09 -0.35 -8.73
C GLY A 28 0.92 0.38 -8.06
N ALA A 29 0.16 -0.33 -7.21
CA ALA A 29 -0.88 0.28 -6.37
C ALA A 29 -0.29 1.23 -5.33
N LEU A 30 0.89 0.94 -4.79
CA LEU A 30 1.64 1.80 -3.88
C LEU A 30 2.82 2.42 -4.63
N THR A 31 2.85 3.74 -4.71
CA THR A 31 3.92 4.48 -5.38
C THR A 31 4.37 5.66 -4.54
N LEU A 32 5.63 6.06 -4.67
CA LEU A 32 6.18 7.23 -3.98
C LEU A 32 6.23 8.39 -4.98
N ARG A 33 5.49 9.46 -4.71
CA ARG A 33 5.50 10.66 -5.55
C ARG A 33 6.73 11.49 -5.22
N ARG A 34 7.50 11.84 -6.26
CA ARG A 34 8.64 12.77 -6.18
C ARG A 34 8.24 14.09 -6.84
N PRO A 35 8.77 15.24 -6.35
CA PRO A 35 9.78 15.40 -5.29
C PRO A 35 9.22 15.37 -3.86
N GLU A 36 7.91 15.31 -3.67
CA GLU A 36 7.28 15.48 -2.35
C GLU A 36 7.52 14.33 -1.37
N MET A 37 8.08 13.21 -1.85
CA MET A 37 8.35 12.00 -1.07
C MET A 37 7.11 11.50 -0.32
N THR A 38 5.95 11.58 -0.97
CA THR A 38 4.67 11.17 -0.39
C THR A 38 4.19 9.85 -0.98
N LEU A 39 3.70 8.96 -0.11
CA LEU A 39 3.13 7.69 -0.54
C LEU A 39 1.75 7.92 -1.14
N LYS A 40 1.52 7.40 -2.34
CA LYS A 40 0.23 7.41 -3.04
C LYS A 40 -0.28 5.98 -3.21
N PHE A 41 -1.50 5.74 -2.77
CA PHE A 41 -2.19 4.46 -2.91
C PHE A 41 -3.30 4.56 -3.97
N ARG A 42 -3.33 3.57 -4.87
CA ARG A 42 -4.29 3.40 -5.97
C ARG A 42 -5.02 2.07 -5.79
N PRO A 43 -6.17 2.04 -5.11
CA PRO A 43 -6.90 0.81 -4.81
C PRO A 43 -7.34 0.05 -6.07
N GLU A 44 -7.58 0.76 -7.18
CA GLU A 44 -7.96 0.19 -8.47
C GLU A 44 -6.87 -0.70 -9.09
N LYS A 45 -5.61 -0.53 -8.67
CA LYS A 45 -4.47 -1.38 -9.07
C LYS A 45 -4.11 -2.42 -8.02
N CYS A 46 -4.78 -2.43 -6.87
CA CYS A 46 -4.41 -3.33 -5.78
C CYS A 46 -4.93 -4.74 -6.06
N LEU A 47 -4.02 -5.71 -6.03
CA LEU A 47 -4.36 -7.13 -6.20
C LEU A 47 -4.68 -7.84 -4.88
N GLY A 48 -4.60 -7.14 -3.73
CA GLY A 48 -4.86 -7.74 -2.42
C GLY A 48 -3.83 -8.79 -1.97
N CYS A 49 -2.59 -8.74 -2.46
CA CYS A 49 -1.56 -9.75 -2.15
C CYS A 49 -0.97 -9.66 -0.73
N GLU A 50 -1.32 -8.63 0.05
CA GLU A 50 -0.96 -8.45 1.47
C GLU A 50 0.55 -8.33 1.79
N LEU A 51 1.46 -8.46 0.82
CA LEU A 51 2.91 -8.34 1.03
C LEU A 51 3.32 -7.01 1.66
N CYS A 52 2.63 -5.92 1.27
CA CYS A 52 2.85 -4.58 1.81
C CYS A 52 2.62 -4.47 3.33
N ILE A 53 1.79 -5.34 3.91
CA ILE A 53 1.52 -5.38 5.36
C ILE A 53 2.76 -5.88 6.11
N GLN A 54 3.39 -6.95 5.60
CA GLN A 54 4.54 -7.59 6.25
C GLN A 54 5.78 -6.70 6.25
N VAL A 55 6.00 -5.95 5.16
CA VAL A 55 7.18 -5.09 5.02
C VAL A 55 7.04 -3.71 5.66
N CYS A 56 5.85 -3.34 6.15
CA CYS A 56 5.63 -2.00 6.70
C CYS A 56 6.17 -1.90 8.14
N PRO A 57 7.28 -1.19 8.39
CA PRO A 57 7.92 -1.18 9.72
C PRO A 57 7.06 -0.51 10.79
N VAL A 58 6.23 0.45 10.39
CA VAL A 58 5.31 1.18 11.28
C VAL A 58 3.91 0.56 11.33
N ARG A 59 3.70 -0.59 10.67
CA ARG A 59 2.40 -1.29 10.61
C ARG A 59 1.23 -0.37 10.23
N ALA A 60 1.46 0.52 9.26
CA ALA A 60 0.48 1.46 8.77
C ALA A 60 -0.51 0.83 7.78
N ILE A 61 -0.29 -0.38 7.28
CA ILE A 61 -1.13 -1.00 6.25
C ILE A 61 -1.92 -2.16 6.84
N ARG A 62 -3.24 -2.22 6.58
CA ARG A 62 -4.15 -3.26 7.08
C ARG A 62 -5.10 -3.76 5.99
N VAL A 63 -5.71 -4.92 6.24
CA VAL A 63 -6.86 -5.43 5.46
C VAL A 63 -8.15 -4.90 6.10
N ASN A 64 -9.09 -4.49 5.25
CA ASN A 64 -10.47 -4.14 5.59
C ASN A 64 -11.45 -5.21 5.10
#